data_AF-A0A9P6MC34-F1
#
_entry.id   AF-A0A9P6MC34-F1
#
_cell.length_a   1.000
_cell.length_b   1.000
_cell.length_c   1.000
_cell.angle_alpha   90.00
_cell.angle_beta   90.00
_cell.angle_gamma   90.00
#
_symmetry.space_group_name_H-M   'P 1'
#
loop_
_entity.id
_entity.type
_entity.pdbx_description
1 polymer ?
#
loop_
_entity_poly.entity_id
_entity_poly.type
_entity_poly.pdbx_seq_one_letter_code
_entity_poly.pdbx_strand_id
1 'polypeptide(L)'
;MRQEDKENIPTLKAGRPVKVSRWTRAHLASQMAMGKIIKLKDAQEYVQGMGEGPVTKRTIKNYLHAMGVKTKRKPEAPMLTESQVAARLKFAKDHIHWSVDQWEN
;
A
#
# COMPACT_ATOMS: atom_id res chain seq x y z
N MET A 1 31.52 -30.53 19.53
CA MET A 1 30.07 -30.72 19.29
C MET A 1 29.33 -29.49 18.73
N ARG A 2 29.35 -28.27 19.31
CA ARG A 2 28.56 -27.14 18.75
C ARG A 2 29.13 -26.43 17.51
N GLN A 3 30.39 -26.68 17.13
CA GLN A 3 31.03 -26.07 15.95
C GLN A 3 30.93 -26.92 14.69
N GLU A 4 30.90 -28.25 14.84
CA GLU A 4 30.91 -29.21 13.73
C GLU A 4 29.66 -29.10 12.85
N ASP A 5 28.52 -28.71 13.43
CA ASP A 5 27.26 -28.53 12.71
C ASP A 5 27.22 -27.27 11.81
N LYS A 6 28.14 -26.30 12.02
CA LYS A 6 28.18 -25.06 11.21
C LYS A 6 28.88 -25.26 9.86
N GLU A 7 29.82 -26.19 9.81
CA GLU A 7 30.63 -26.51 8.63
C GLU A 7 29.80 -27.23 7.54
N ASN A 8 28.71 -27.88 7.93
CA ASN A 8 27.85 -28.68 7.04
C ASN A 8 26.52 -27.99 6.70
N ILE A 9 26.49 -26.66 6.66
CA ILE A 9 25.33 -25.92 6.15
C ILE A 9 25.58 -25.64 4.66
N PRO A 10 24.79 -26.20 3.73
CA PRO A 10 24.95 -25.89 2.32
C PRO A 10 24.81 -24.39 2.12
N THR A 11 25.81 -23.78 1.49
CA THR A 11 25.77 -22.35 1.18
C THR A 11 24.59 -22.09 0.24
N LEU A 12 23.59 -21.38 0.74
CA LEU A 12 22.50 -20.91 -0.11
C LEU A 12 23.13 -20.04 -1.19
N LYS A 13 22.94 -20.41 -2.47
CA LYS A 13 23.37 -19.59 -3.60
C LYS A 13 22.61 -18.25 -3.54
N ALA A 14 23.23 -17.27 -2.92
CA ALA A 14 22.70 -15.93 -2.86
C ALA A 14 22.74 -15.32 -4.27
N GLY A 15 21.58 -14.89 -4.75
CA GLY A 15 21.50 -14.13 -5.99
C GLY A 15 22.19 -12.78 -5.87
N ARG A 16 22.19 -12.02 -6.97
CA ARG A 16 22.72 -10.66 -6.98
C ARG A 16 22.02 -9.79 -5.92
N PRO A 17 22.77 -8.96 -5.17
CA PRO A 17 22.18 -7.98 -4.27
C PRO A 17 21.18 -7.06 -4.99
N VAL A 18 20.09 -6.74 -4.30
CA VAL A 18 19.05 -5.85 -4.82
C VAL A 18 19.58 -4.40 -4.84
N LYS A 19 19.23 -3.63 -5.87
CA LYS A 19 19.73 -2.25 -6.05
C LYS A 19 19.33 -1.25 -4.96
N VAL A 20 18.20 -1.48 -4.28
CA VAL A 20 17.63 -0.55 -3.30
C VAL A 20 17.50 -1.28 -1.98
N SER A 21 17.89 -0.60 -0.89
CA SER A 21 17.81 -1.14 0.46
C SER A 21 16.39 -1.64 0.78
N ARG A 22 16.32 -2.67 1.64
CA ARG A 22 15.04 -3.15 2.18
C ARG A 22 14.30 -2.04 2.91
N TRP A 23 15.02 -1.21 3.66
CA TRP A 23 14.44 -0.09 4.42
C TRP A 23 13.82 0.96 3.50
N THR A 24 14.53 1.38 2.46
CA THR A 24 14.02 2.36 1.51
C THR A 24 12.78 1.85 0.78
N ARG A 25 12.77 0.56 0.39
CA ARG A 25 11.57 -0.07 -0.22
C ARG A 25 10.38 -0.06 0.73
N ALA A 26 10.59 -0.43 2.01
CA ALA A 26 9.55 -0.42 3.02
C ALA A 26 9.01 0.98 3.31
N HIS A 27 9.91 1.96 3.39
CA HIS A 27 9.55 3.34 3.59
C HIS A 27 8.75 3.87 2.40
N LEU A 28 9.18 3.59 1.16
CA LEU A 28 8.44 3.95 -0.05
C LEU A 28 7.02 3.37 -0.06
N ALA A 29 6.87 2.08 0.26
CA ALA A 29 5.56 1.44 0.32
C ALA A 29 4.64 2.11 1.36
N SER A 30 5.20 2.48 2.52
CA SER A 30 4.48 3.23 3.56
C SER A 30 4.04 4.61 3.06
N GLN A 31 4.92 5.37 2.40
CA GLN A 31 4.59 6.68 1.84
C GLN A 31 3.47 6.61 0.79
N MET A 32 3.45 5.55 -0.03
CA MET A 32 2.37 5.32 -0.98
C MET A 32 1.07 4.88 -0.30
N ALA A 33 1.14 4.05 0.74
CA ALA A 33 -0.04 3.65 1.52
C ALA A 33 -0.67 4.85 2.25
N MET A 34 0.15 5.79 2.74
CA MET A 34 -0.31 7.06 3.32
C MET A 34 -0.85 8.05 2.27
N GLY A 35 -0.72 7.76 0.97
CA GLY A 35 -1.15 8.65 -0.11
C GLY A 35 -0.26 9.87 -0.35
N LYS A 36 0.92 9.94 0.29
CA LYS A 36 1.89 11.03 0.11
C LYS A 36 2.60 10.95 -1.24
N ILE A 37 2.82 9.73 -1.73
CA ILE A 37 3.36 9.44 -3.06
C ILE A 37 2.31 8.68 -3.85
N ILE A 38 1.81 9.29 -4.92
CA ILE A 38 0.74 8.71 -5.74
C ILE A 38 1.30 8.16 -7.05
N LYS A 39 2.20 8.90 -7.70
CA LYS A 39 2.72 8.54 -9.03
C LYS A 39 4.03 7.77 -8.91
N LEU A 40 4.24 6.85 -9.85
CA LEU A 40 5.50 6.09 -9.95
C LEU A 40 6.72 6.98 -10.29
N LYS A 41 6.49 8.14 -10.91
CA LYS A 41 7.57 9.10 -11.20
C LYS A 41 8.08 9.72 -9.89
N ASP A 42 7.16 10.21 -9.06
CA ASP A 42 7.47 10.78 -7.75
C ASP A 42 8.13 9.73 -6.84
N ALA A 43 7.69 8.46 -6.93
CA ALA A 43 8.35 7.35 -6.23
C ALA A 43 9.81 7.13 -6.68
N GLN A 44 10.10 7.35 -7.97
CA GLN A 44 11.45 7.26 -8.51
C GLN A 44 12.34 8.38 -8.01
N GLU A 45 11.86 9.61 -8.08
CA GLU A 45 12.54 10.79 -7.55
C GLU A 45 12.78 10.64 -6.04
N TYR A 46 11.81 10.09 -5.30
CA TYR A 46 11.94 9.81 -3.88
C TYR A 46 13.06 8.82 -3.56
N VAL A 47 13.13 7.68 -4.28
CA VAL A 47 14.20 6.69 -4.09
C VAL A 47 15.57 7.30 -4.42
N GLN A 48 15.66 8.10 -5.48
CA GLN A 48 16.89 8.81 -5.83
C GLN A 48 17.29 9.85 -4.76
N GLY A 49 16.31 10.58 -4.21
CA GLY A 49 16.52 11.55 -3.13
C GLY A 49 16.99 10.92 -1.81
N MET A 50 16.72 9.63 -1.61
CA MET A 50 17.23 8.85 -0.47
C MET A 50 18.70 8.39 -0.66
N GLY A 51 19.37 8.82 -1.73
CA GLY A 51 20.76 8.45 -2.02
C GLY A 51 20.93 7.06 -2.62
N GLU A 52 19.83 6.41 -3.02
CA GLU A 52 19.89 5.12 -3.70
C GLU A 52 20.20 5.31 -5.20
N GLY A 53 20.80 4.29 -5.80
CA GLY A 53 21.20 4.35 -7.20
C GLY A 53 20.03 4.55 -8.18
N PRO A 54 20.31 4.93 -9.44
CA PRO A 54 19.28 5.14 -10.44
C PRO A 54 18.47 3.85 -10.68
N VAL A 55 17.16 3.96 -10.50
CA VAL A 55 16.19 2.90 -10.71
C VAL A 55 15.16 3.29 -11.75
N THR A 56 14.70 2.32 -12.53
CA THR A 56 13.62 2.53 -13.49
C THR A 56 12.26 2.45 -12.79
N LYS A 57 11.24 3.13 -13.33
CA LYS A 57 9.85 3.01 -12.87
C LYS A 57 9.36 1.56 -12.77
N ARG A 58 9.78 0.70 -13.71
CA ARG A 58 9.45 -0.74 -13.69
C ARG A 58 10.05 -1.46 -12.49
N THR A 59 11.29 -1.12 -12.13
CA THR A 59 11.96 -1.68 -10.94
C THR A 59 11.20 -1.32 -9.67
N ILE A 60 10.78 -0.06 -9.55
CA ILE A 60 9.96 0.40 -8.42
C ILE A 60 8.62 -0.32 -8.38
N LYS A 61 7.93 -0.43 -9.52
CA LYS A 61 6.67 -1.19 -9.61
C LYS A 61 6.86 -2.63 -9.11
N ASN A 62 7.94 -3.31 -9.50
CA ASN A 62 8.23 -4.66 -9.04
C ASN A 62 8.43 -4.74 -7.52
N TYR A 63 9.15 -3.78 -6.93
CA TYR A 63 9.32 -3.72 -5.48
C TYR A 63 7.98 -3.52 -4.76
N LEU A 64 7.14 -2.60 -5.25
CA LEU A 64 5.82 -2.34 -4.68
C LEU A 64 4.92 -3.59 -4.75
N HIS A 65 4.94 -4.30 -5.88
CA HIS A 65 4.21 -5.57 -6.02
C HIS A 65 4.73 -6.64 -5.06
N ALA A 66 6.05 -6.79 -4.93
CA ALA A 66 6.65 -7.74 -3.98
C ALA A 66 6.31 -7.41 -2.52
N MET A 67 6.03 -6.15 -2.23
CA MET A 67 5.58 -5.68 -0.91
C MET A 67 4.05 -5.73 -0.72
N GLY A 68 3.31 -6.20 -1.71
CA GLY A 68 1.84 -6.31 -1.63
C GLY A 68 1.09 -5.01 -1.84
N VAL A 69 1.74 -3.94 -2.31
CA VAL A 69 1.08 -2.67 -2.61
C VAL A 69 0.20 -2.86 -3.85
N LYS A 70 -1.11 -2.68 -3.68
CA LYS A 70 -2.09 -2.79 -4.75
C LYS A 70 -2.54 -1.40 -5.20
N THR A 71 -2.46 -1.15 -6.51
CA THR A 71 -3.07 0.03 -7.11
C THR A 71 -4.57 -0.20 -7.30
N LYS A 72 -5.40 0.71 -6.79
CA LYS A 72 -6.85 0.71 -7.02
C LYS A 72 -7.28 2.09 -7.51
N ARG A 73 -8.30 2.13 -8.37
CA ARG A 73 -9.02 3.37 -8.67
C ARG A 73 -10.02 3.62 -7.54
N LYS A 74 -10.10 4.86 -7.06
CA LYS A 74 -11.14 5.26 -6.12
C LYS A 74 -12.49 5.09 -6.83
N PRO A 75 -13.49 4.42 -6.22
CA PRO A 75 -14.82 4.33 -6.81
C PRO A 75 -15.41 5.73 -6.96
N GLU A 76 -16.14 5.95 -8.05
CA GLU A 76 -16.90 7.18 -8.24
C GLU A 76 -18.03 7.21 -7.21
N ALA A 77 -18.07 8.27 -6.41
CA ALA A 77 -19.12 8.50 -5.43
C ALA A 77 -19.67 9.91 -5.64
N PRO A 78 -20.97 10.13 -5.44
CA PRO A 78 -21.55 11.46 -5.53
C PRO A 78 -20.88 12.38 -4.49
N MET A 79 -20.54 13.60 -4.90
CA MET A 79 -20.13 14.62 -3.95
C MET A 79 -21.33 15.02 -3.10
N LEU A 80 -21.29 14.71 -1.81
CA LEU A 80 -22.33 15.09 -0.87
C LEU A 80 -21.92 16.39 -0.18
N THR A 81 -22.87 17.30 -0.04
CA THR A 81 -22.71 18.46 0.84
C THR A 81 -22.78 18.01 2.29
N GLU A 82 -22.23 18.81 3.22
CA GLU A 82 -22.25 18.50 4.65
C GLU A 82 -23.69 18.30 5.17
N SER A 83 -24.63 19.12 4.69
CA SER A 83 -26.06 19.00 5.01
C SER A 83 -26.64 17.66 4.54
N GLN A 84 -26.31 17.21 3.32
CA GLN A 84 -26.75 15.92 2.80
C GLN A 84 -26.16 14.74 3.59
N VAL A 85 -24.89 14.85 4.01
CA VAL A 85 -24.26 13.84 4.88
C VAL A 85 -24.99 13.77 6.22
N ALA A 86 -25.28 14.91 6.85
CA ALA A 86 -26.00 14.96 8.13
C ALA A 86 -27.42 14.39 8.02
N ALA A 87 -28.16 14.75 6.97
CA ALA A 87 -29.51 14.23 6.72
C ALA A 87 -29.51 12.71 6.52
N ARG A 88 -28.56 12.19 5.72
CA ARG A 88 -28.41 10.75 5.51
C ARG A 88 -28.03 10.01 6.80
N LEU A 89 -27.13 10.59 7.59
CA LEU A 89 -26.73 10.00 8.87
C LEU A 89 -27.91 9.96 9.85
N LYS A 90 -28.70 11.05 9.92
CA LYS A 90 -29.90 11.10 10.75
C LYS A 90 -30.90 10.04 10.31
N PHE A 91 -31.21 9.98 9.02
CA PHE A 91 -32.10 8.97 8.45
C PHE A 91 -31.64 7.55 8.81
N ALA A 92 -30.36 7.24 8.60
CA ALA A 92 -29.82 5.91 8.91
C ALA A 92 -29.94 5.55 10.40
N LYS A 93 -29.76 6.52 11.31
CA LYS A 93 -29.92 6.30 12.76
C LYS A 93 -31.39 6.07 13.13
N ASP A 94 -32.28 6.91 12.61
CA ASP A 94 -33.71 6.86 12.93
C ASP A 94 -34.36 5.54 12.43
N HIS A 95 -33.78 4.92 11.40
CA HIS A 95 -34.34 3.75 10.70
C HIS A 95 -33.47 2.49 10.86
N ILE A 96 -32.50 2.48 11.78
CA ILE A 96 -31.54 1.37 11.95
C ILE A 96 -32.21 0.04 12.32
N HIS A 97 -33.39 0.10 12.95
CA HIS A 97 -34.16 -1.05 13.42
C HIS A 97 -35.40 -1.34 12.56
N TRP A 98 -35.53 -0.70 11.40
CA TRP A 98 -36.66 -0.97 10.51
C TRP A 98 -36.58 -2.39 9.95
N SER A 99 -37.70 -3.10 10.08
CA SER A 99 -37.94 -4.40 9.44
C SER A 99 -38.25 -4.23 7.95
N VAL A 100 -38.14 -5.31 7.16
CA VAL A 100 -38.41 -5.29 5.72
C VAL A 100 -39.81 -4.76 5.41
N ASP A 101 -40.82 -5.14 6.19
CA ASP A 101 -42.21 -4.68 6.04
C ASP A 101 -42.36 -3.15 6.25
N GLN A 102 -41.49 -2.55 7.05
CA GLN A 102 -41.46 -1.10 7.27
C GLN A 102 -40.73 -0.35 6.14
N TRP A 103 -39.92 -1.04 5.34
CA TRP A 103 -39.26 -0.47 4.17
C TRP A 103 -40.12 -0.55 2.90
N GLU A 104 -41.07 -1.47 2.83
CA GLU A 104 -41.93 -1.70 1.67
C GLU A 104 -43.18 -0.80 1.61
N ASN A 105 -43.57 -0.21 2.75
CA ASN A 105 -44.72 0.70 2.87
C ASN A 105 -44.28 2.17 2.95
#